data_AF-D9TKF8-F1
#
_entry.id   AF-D9TKF8-F1
#
_cell.length_a   1.000
_cell.length_b   1.000
_cell.length_c   1.000
_cell.angle_alpha   90.00
_cell.angle_beta   90.00
_cell.angle_gamma   90.00
#
_symmetry.space_group_name_H-M   'P 1'
#
loop_
_entity.id
_entity.type
_entity.pdbx_description
1 polymer ?
#
loop_
_entity_poly.entity_id
_entity_poly.type
_entity_poly.pdbx_seq_one_letter_code
_entity_poly.pdbx_strand_id
1 'polypeptide(L)'
;MRKIVLFLLCLILIIPNSIAYANSYFYKNTEEESIKNIIESFYNTQYDAYLQMEYKDIIPYLDMTKIQNQNKVIALKNLTARRKYIYQKGYCYIEKRRFPLEFNYKAIDINGNQASVILEIKLDGQNAYLPFICGGENIFKLIKMENSWKITEHDYEDLSFYEISKEKLIREFQPKELAEMIEQEFSPDSKKVYKNFSDVELKSNVGILSLPAVNHYYSTSRAVEYAKKYVYNRNTKFYDATAGGGDCTNFASQVLWYGFGANDTTNDILNKVMMVPGSYEKGWYAGPGGGSRNWENVEAFWSYMTSYKSIDTPGPRVVVVDSINSLDNGGIMQIDFSNDGRFDHTVILVDKVTLKFAQHTPNIYRYYQEYTGAKRFFNPYYFREIE
;
A
#
# COMPACT_ATOMS: atom_id res chain seq x y z
N MET A 1 -66.10 64.43 0.07
CA MET A 1 -65.10 64.62 1.14
C MET A 1 -65.18 63.42 2.10
N ARG A 2 -64.03 62.74 2.32
CA ARG A 2 -63.61 61.85 3.44
C ARG A 2 -64.63 60.80 3.95
N LYS A 3 -64.53 59.47 3.73
CA LYS A 3 -63.47 58.45 4.04
C LYS A 3 -62.94 58.46 5.48
N ILE A 4 -63.40 57.50 6.31
CA ILE A 4 -62.70 56.82 7.43
C ILE A 4 -63.37 55.41 7.53
N VAL A 5 -62.97 54.39 6.76
CA VAL A 5 -61.94 53.35 7.00
C VAL A 5 -62.03 52.65 8.37
N LEU A 6 -62.70 51.50 8.37
CA LEU A 6 -62.60 50.41 9.35
C LEU A 6 -61.20 49.79 9.27
N PHE A 7 -60.45 49.75 10.36
CA PHE A 7 -59.19 49.01 10.44
C PHE A 7 -59.50 47.55 10.81
N LEU A 8 -59.50 46.67 9.81
CA LEU A 8 -59.51 45.22 10.02
C LEU A 8 -58.09 44.78 10.37
N LEU A 9 -57.92 44.13 11.53
CA LEU A 9 -56.68 43.43 11.89
C LEU A 9 -56.47 42.26 10.91
N CYS A 10 -55.76 42.50 9.82
CA CYS A 10 -55.08 41.45 9.06
C CYS A 10 -53.76 41.13 9.78
N LEU A 11 -53.83 40.24 10.77
CA LEU A 11 -52.67 39.47 11.22
C LEU A 11 -52.29 38.53 10.07
N ILE A 12 -51.45 39.01 9.17
CA ILE A 12 -50.88 38.20 8.10
C ILE A 12 -49.91 37.22 8.76
N LEU A 13 -50.31 35.95 8.83
CA LEU A 13 -49.46 34.79 9.10
C LEU A 13 -48.39 34.68 8.00
N ILE A 14 -47.27 35.41 8.14
CA ILE A 14 -46.06 35.21 7.33
C ILE A 14 -45.01 34.47 8.17
N ILE A 15 -45.33 33.29 8.71
CA ILE A 15 -44.29 32.37 9.22
C ILE A 15 -44.66 30.88 9.00
N PRO A 16 -44.73 30.36 7.75
CA PRO A 16 -44.58 28.91 7.54
C PRO A 16 -43.17 28.53 7.07
N ASN A 17 -42.53 29.40 6.27
CA ASN A 17 -41.30 29.03 5.58
C ASN A 17 -40.09 28.98 6.50
N SER A 18 -39.86 29.98 7.36
CA SER A 18 -38.64 30.02 8.20
C SER A 18 -38.60 28.90 9.25
N ILE A 19 -39.74 28.47 9.80
CA ILE A 19 -39.82 27.34 10.74
C ILE A 19 -39.59 26.01 10.02
N ALA A 20 -40.16 25.83 8.82
CA ALA A 20 -39.92 24.64 8.01
C ALA A 20 -38.45 24.54 7.56
N TYR A 21 -37.82 25.66 7.18
CA TYR A 21 -36.40 25.73 6.86
C TYR A 21 -35.50 25.48 8.09
N ALA A 22 -35.86 26.03 9.26
CA ALA A 22 -35.10 25.78 10.49
C ALA A 22 -35.19 24.32 10.94
N ASN A 23 -36.38 23.70 10.84
CA ASN A 23 -36.57 22.29 11.17
C ASN A 23 -35.88 21.35 10.17
N SER A 24 -35.93 21.66 8.87
CA SER A 24 -35.23 20.86 7.86
C SER A 24 -33.71 21.01 7.96
N TYR A 25 -33.22 22.21 8.27
CA TYR A 25 -31.80 22.48 8.54
C TYR A 25 -31.31 21.78 9.82
N PHE A 26 -32.07 21.87 10.90
CA PHE A 26 -31.76 21.18 12.16
C PHE A 26 -31.76 19.66 11.98
N TYR A 27 -32.80 19.11 11.34
CA TYR A 27 -32.88 17.68 11.02
C TYR A 27 -31.71 17.24 10.13
N LYS A 28 -31.39 17.99 9.07
CA LYS A 28 -30.24 17.70 8.21
C LYS A 28 -28.94 17.67 9.00
N ASN A 29 -28.69 18.66 9.87
CA ASN A 29 -27.51 18.68 10.73
C ASN A 29 -27.44 17.47 11.68
N THR A 30 -28.57 17.03 12.23
CA THR A 30 -28.60 15.83 13.09
C THR A 30 -28.31 14.54 12.32
N GLU A 31 -28.76 14.44 11.06
CA GLU A 31 -28.49 13.29 10.22
C GLU A 31 -27.04 13.27 9.74
N GLU A 32 -26.48 14.41 9.33
CA GLU A 32 -25.06 14.54 8.98
C GLU A 32 -24.18 14.12 10.17
N GLU A 33 -24.50 14.60 11.37
CA GLU A 33 -23.77 14.24 12.58
C GLU A 33 -23.89 12.75 12.89
N SER A 34 -25.07 12.14 12.72
CA SER A 34 -25.25 10.70 12.86
C SER A 34 -24.40 9.91 11.86
N ILE A 35 -24.32 10.35 10.59
CA ILE A 35 -23.51 9.70 9.55
C ILE A 35 -22.02 9.79 9.90
N LYS A 36 -21.53 10.97 10.32
CA LYS A 36 -20.15 11.15 10.76
C LYS A 36 -19.82 10.21 11.92
N ASN A 37 -20.66 10.18 12.94
CA ASN A 37 -20.50 9.29 14.09
C ASN A 37 -20.43 7.81 13.69
N ILE A 38 -21.23 7.36 12.72
CA ILE A 38 -21.17 5.98 12.20
C ILE A 38 -19.82 5.69 11.52
N ILE A 39 -19.38 6.58 10.61
CA ILE A 39 -18.13 6.39 9.86
C ILE A 39 -16.91 6.44 10.80
N GLU A 40 -16.85 7.43 11.69
CA GLU A 40 -15.74 7.56 12.64
C GLU A 40 -15.71 6.40 13.64
N SER A 41 -16.87 5.96 14.15
CA SER A 41 -16.95 4.80 15.03
C SER A 41 -16.54 3.50 14.31
N PHE A 42 -16.90 3.36 13.03
CA PHE A 42 -16.46 2.25 12.19
C PHE A 42 -14.93 2.21 12.06
N TYR A 43 -14.29 3.33 11.77
CA TYR A 43 -12.82 3.41 11.73
C TYR A 43 -12.18 3.17 13.10
N ASN A 44 -12.69 3.81 14.14
CA ASN A 44 -12.14 3.72 15.48
C ASN A 44 -12.23 2.30 16.06
N THR A 45 -13.34 1.60 15.82
CA THR A 45 -13.52 0.20 16.27
C THR A 45 -12.55 -0.74 15.57
N GLN A 46 -12.33 -0.58 14.25
CA GLN A 46 -11.32 -1.36 13.52
C GLN A 46 -9.91 -1.08 14.03
N TYR A 47 -9.58 0.19 14.25
CA TYR A 47 -8.28 0.61 14.78
C TYR A 47 -8.01 -0.04 16.13
N ASP A 48 -8.97 0.04 17.03
CA ASP A 48 -8.89 -0.57 18.34
C ASP A 48 -8.70 -2.10 18.25
N ALA A 49 -9.46 -2.77 17.39
CA ALA A 49 -9.32 -4.20 17.15
C ALA A 49 -7.90 -4.57 16.71
N TYR A 50 -7.33 -3.79 15.77
CA TYR A 50 -5.96 -3.98 15.29
C TYR A 50 -4.90 -3.80 16.38
N LEU A 51 -5.03 -2.77 17.22
CA LEU A 51 -4.08 -2.48 18.31
C LEU A 51 -4.16 -3.52 19.42
N GLN A 52 -5.37 -3.97 19.75
CA GLN A 52 -5.61 -5.00 20.76
C GLN A 52 -5.37 -6.41 20.23
N MET A 53 -5.25 -6.57 18.91
CA MET A 53 -5.11 -7.85 18.21
C MET A 53 -6.26 -8.81 18.53
N GLU A 54 -7.46 -8.24 18.64
CA GLU A 54 -8.70 -8.94 18.95
C GLU A 54 -9.83 -8.34 18.13
N TYR A 55 -10.66 -9.18 17.53
CA TYR A 55 -11.81 -8.71 16.76
C TYR A 55 -12.75 -7.91 17.67
N LYS A 56 -13.08 -6.69 17.25
CA LYS A 56 -14.19 -5.90 17.79
C LYS A 56 -15.31 -5.84 16.76
N ASP A 57 -16.54 -5.92 17.23
CA ASP A 57 -17.68 -6.04 16.33
C ASP A 57 -17.96 -4.75 15.56
N ILE A 58 -17.84 -4.82 14.24
CA ILE A 58 -18.12 -3.72 13.31
C ILE A 58 -19.46 -3.88 12.59
N ILE A 59 -20.15 -5.02 12.77
CA ILE A 59 -21.48 -5.28 12.20
C ILE A 59 -22.49 -4.16 12.51
N PRO A 60 -22.49 -3.52 13.70
CA PRO A 60 -23.39 -2.41 13.99
C PRO A 60 -23.28 -1.22 13.02
N TYR A 61 -22.21 -1.07 12.25
CA TYR A 61 -22.04 0.03 11.29
C TYR A 61 -22.38 -0.38 9.85
N LEU A 62 -22.61 -1.66 9.58
CA LEU A 62 -22.61 -2.23 8.24
C LEU A 62 -23.96 -2.82 7.85
N ASP A 63 -24.32 -2.69 6.58
CA ASP A 63 -25.37 -3.50 5.95
C ASP A 63 -24.77 -4.85 5.54
N MET A 64 -25.02 -5.88 6.35
CA MET A 64 -24.46 -7.23 6.14
C MET A 64 -25.09 -7.99 4.97
N THR A 65 -26.10 -7.43 4.29
CA THR A 65 -26.58 -7.99 3.01
C THR A 65 -25.57 -7.78 1.88
N LYS A 66 -24.58 -6.89 2.07
CA LYS A 66 -23.54 -6.57 1.09
C LYS A 66 -22.31 -7.45 1.27
N ILE A 67 -21.84 -8.07 0.19
CA ILE A 67 -20.67 -8.96 0.21
C ILE A 67 -19.41 -8.18 0.65
N GLN A 68 -19.21 -6.95 0.17
CA GLN A 68 -18.11 -6.11 0.62
C GLN A 68 -18.05 -5.99 2.17
N ASN A 69 -19.20 -5.76 2.81
CA ASN A 69 -19.25 -5.61 4.26
C ASN A 69 -18.99 -6.91 5.01
N GLN A 70 -19.43 -8.05 4.46
CA GLN A 70 -19.03 -9.37 4.96
C GLN A 70 -17.50 -9.54 4.87
N ASN A 71 -16.89 -9.11 3.75
CA ASN A 71 -15.44 -9.15 3.58
C ASN A 71 -14.70 -8.25 4.59
N LYS A 72 -15.22 -7.06 4.92
CA LYS A 72 -14.64 -6.19 5.98
C LYS A 72 -14.53 -6.91 7.32
N VAL A 73 -15.60 -7.62 7.71
CA VAL A 73 -15.63 -8.41 8.96
C VAL A 73 -14.61 -9.54 8.92
N ILE A 74 -14.59 -10.32 7.83
CA ILE A 74 -13.67 -11.45 7.67
C ILE A 74 -12.21 -10.98 7.64
N ALA A 75 -11.92 -9.90 6.91
CA ALA A 75 -10.58 -9.31 6.80
C ALA A 75 -10.08 -8.84 8.18
N LEU A 76 -10.92 -8.19 8.98
CA LEU A 76 -10.55 -7.73 10.32
C LEU A 76 -10.26 -8.92 11.27
N LYS A 77 -11.08 -9.97 11.22
CA LYS A 77 -10.85 -11.19 12.00
C LYS A 77 -9.52 -11.86 11.63
N ASN A 78 -9.28 -12.06 10.34
CA ASN A 78 -8.05 -12.66 9.85
C ASN A 78 -6.82 -11.81 10.24
N LEU A 79 -6.90 -10.49 10.08
CA LEU A 79 -5.84 -9.55 10.42
C LEU A 79 -5.51 -9.57 11.92
N THR A 80 -6.52 -9.48 12.78
CA THR A 80 -6.33 -9.48 14.24
C THR A 80 -5.79 -10.81 14.74
N ALA A 81 -6.31 -11.95 14.26
CA ALA A 81 -5.82 -13.27 14.60
C ALA A 81 -4.36 -13.49 14.17
N ARG A 82 -4.00 -13.08 12.93
CA ARG A 82 -2.64 -13.16 12.40
C ARG A 82 -1.66 -12.35 13.25
N ARG A 83 -1.99 -11.08 13.52
CA ARG A 83 -1.17 -10.21 14.37
C ARG A 83 -0.98 -10.78 15.77
N LYS A 84 -2.05 -11.29 16.39
CA LYS A 84 -2.00 -11.93 17.71
C LYS A 84 -1.04 -13.12 17.72
N TYR A 85 -1.11 -13.98 16.71
CA TYR A 85 -0.26 -15.15 16.61
C TYR A 85 1.22 -14.78 16.41
N ILE A 86 1.51 -13.87 15.49
CA ILE A 86 2.87 -13.34 15.23
C ILE A 86 3.45 -12.72 16.51
N TYR A 87 2.65 -11.94 17.24
CA TYR A 87 3.03 -11.36 18.52
C TYR A 87 3.39 -12.42 19.57
N GLN A 88 2.54 -13.44 19.72
CA GLN A 88 2.74 -14.52 20.71
C GLN A 88 3.99 -15.36 20.42
N LYS A 89 4.33 -15.54 19.14
CA LYS A 89 5.54 -16.27 18.72
C LYS A 89 6.80 -15.41 18.75
N GLY A 90 6.67 -14.09 18.85
CA GLY A 90 7.80 -13.17 18.80
C GLY A 90 8.48 -13.12 17.43
N TYR A 91 7.75 -13.36 16.34
CA TYR A 91 8.34 -13.46 15.01
C TYR A 91 8.81 -12.12 14.45
N CYS A 92 8.10 -11.03 14.72
CA CYS A 92 8.52 -9.69 14.31
C CYS A 92 7.90 -8.59 15.16
N TYR A 93 8.31 -7.35 14.87
CA TYR A 93 7.71 -6.14 15.41
C TYR A 93 6.19 -6.08 15.13
N ILE A 94 5.45 -5.58 16.12
CA ILE A 94 4.01 -5.29 16.03
C ILE A 94 3.80 -3.83 16.44
N GLU A 95 3.29 -3.02 15.52
CA GLU A 95 2.91 -1.65 15.85
C GLU A 95 1.70 -1.64 16.79
N LYS A 96 1.83 -0.90 17.89
CA LYS A 96 0.83 -0.78 18.96
C LYS A 96 0.46 0.67 19.26
N ARG A 97 1.10 1.63 18.60
CA ARG A 97 0.78 3.05 18.72
C ARG A 97 -0.41 3.37 17.83
N ARG A 98 -1.29 4.25 18.32
CA ARG A 98 -2.32 4.89 17.51
C ARG A 98 -1.71 6.11 16.83
N PHE A 99 -1.72 6.11 15.51
CA PHE A 99 -1.41 7.29 14.71
C PHE A 99 -2.66 8.17 14.58
N PRO A 100 -2.50 9.50 14.54
CA PRO A 100 -3.62 10.41 14.37
C PRO A 100 -4.28 10.23 13.01
N LEU A 101 -5.60 10.40 12.98
CA LEU A 101 -6.42 10.44 11.78
C LEU A 101 -7.17 11.75 11.77
N GLU A 102 -7.07 12.50 10.67
CA GLU A 102 -7.86 13.70 10.43
C GLU A 102 -8.95 13.36 9.41
N PHE A 103 -10.21 13.38 9.85
CA PHE A 103 -11.37 13.15 9.01
C PHE A 103 -11.86 14.47 8.42
N ASN A 104 -11.68 14.67 7.12
CA ASN A 104 -12.09 15.87 6.41
C ASN A 104 -13.27 15.58 5.47
N TYR A 105 -14.49 15.80 5.94
CA TYR A 105 -15.72 15.60 5.17
C TYR A 105 -15.86 16.66 4.07
N LYS A 106 -15.66 16.26 2.81
CA LYS A 106 -15.77 17.14 1.64
C LYS A 106 -17.22 17.34 1.20
N ALA A 107 -18.01 16.28 1.28
CA ALA A 107 -19.43 16.30 0.93
C ALA A 107 -20.20 15.25 1.73
N ILE A 108 -21.43 15.61 2.13
CA ILE A 108 -22.42 14.70 2.70
C ILE A 108 -23.76 15.01 2.04
N ASP A 109 -24.18 14.14 1.13
CA ASP A 109 -25.41 14.27 0.37
C ASP A 109 -26.45 13.29 0.88
N ILE A 110 -27.54 13.80 1.46
CA ILE A 110 -28.62 12.99 2.05
C ILE A 110 -29.86 13.11 1.17
N ASN A 111 -30.40 11.98 0.72
CA ASN A 111 -31.64 11.90 -0.04
C ASN A 111 -32.57 10.84 0.56
N GLY A 112 -33.52 11.28 1.39
CA GLY A 112 -34.44 10.40 2.10
C GLY A 112 -33.68 9.46 3.03
N ASN A 113 -33.74 8.15 2.73
CA ASN A 113 -33.08 7.10 3.51
C ASN A 113 -31.71 6.69 2.94
N GLN A 114 -31.15 7.45 1.99
CA GLN A 114 -29.85 7.18 1.39
C GLN A 114 -28.91 8.36 1.62
N ALA A 115 -27.62 8.07 1.75
CA ALA A 115 -26.58 9.09 1.82
C ALA A 115 -25.33 8.69 1.04
N SER A 116 -24.65 9.70 0.50
CA SER A 116 -23.32 9.59 -0.09
C SER A 116 -22.38 10.53 0.65
N VAL A 117 -21.17 10.05 0.98
CA VAL A 117 -20.17 10.81 1.71
C VAL A 117 -18.85 10.75 0.97
N ILE A 118 -18.21 11.91 0.79
CA ILE A 118 -16.82 12.00 0.35
C ILE A 118 -16.00 12.45 1.56
N LEU A 119 -15.18 11.54 2.07
CA LEU A 119 -14.31 11.75 3.21
C LEU A 119 -12.86 11.75 2.75
N GLU A 120 -12.13 12.84 2.95
CA GLU A 120 -10.69 12.88 2.77
C GLU A 120 -10.00 12.53 4.09
N ILE A 121 -9.13 11.52 4.07
CA ILE A 121 -8.27 11.17 5.21
C ILE A 121 -6.86 11.66 4.93
N LYS A 122 -6.32 12.51 5.81
CA LYS A 122 -4.92 12.94 5.74
C LYS A 122 -4.04 12.07 6.62
N LEU A 123 -2.95 11.58 6.04
CA LEU A 123 -1.92 10.81 6.74
C LEU A 123 -0.67 11.70 6.93
N ASP A 124 0.09 11.46 7.99
CA ASP A 124 1.31 12.23 8.30
C ASP A 124 2.51 11.96 7.37
N GLY A 125 2.38 10.98 6.47
CA GLY A 125 3.41 10.66 5.48
C GLY A 125 4.69 10.07 6.07
N GLN A 126 4.66 9.50 7.28
CA GLN A 126 5.86 8.88 7.88
C GLN A 126 5.56 7.50 8.47
N ASN A 127 4.33 7.28 8.88
CA ASN A 127 3.89 6.06 9.52
C ASN A 127 3.32 5.05 8.51
N ALA A 128 3.54 3.76 8.81
CA ALA A 128 2.86 2.67 8.13
C ALA A 128 1.46 2.53 8.75
N TYR A 129 0.48 3.17 8.12
CA TYR A 129 -0.91 3.06 8.54
C TYR A 129 -1.47 1.68 8.22
N LEU A 130 -2.56 1.35 8.92
CA LEU A 130 -3.17 0.03 8.90
C LEU A 130 -3.84 -0.24 7.54
N PRO A 131 -4.00 -1.51 7.11
CA PRO A 131 -4.51 -1.85 5.78
C PRO A 131 -5.89 -1.29 5.42
N PHE A 132 -6.73 -0.98 6.42
CA PHE A 132 -8.06 -0.38 6.20
C PHE A 132 -8.07 1.14 6.27
N ILE A 133 -6.92 1.79 6.44
CA ILE A 133 -6.79 3.25 6.46
C ILE A 133 -6.02 3.68 5.24
N CYS A 134 -6.74 4.28 4.31
CA CYS A 134 -6.20 4.80 3.07
C CYS A 134 -6.28 6.33 3.09
N GLY A 135 -5.16 6.98 2.80
CA GLY A 135 -5.12 8.42 2.63
C GLY A 135 -5.86 8.86 1.36
N GLY A 136 -6.24 10.14 1.29
CA GLY A 136 -7.01 10.67 0.16
C GLY A 136 -8.50 10.42 0.30
N GLU A 137 -9.21 10.37 -0.84
CA GLU A 137 -10.66 10.27 -0.88
C GLU A 137 -11.16 8.85 -0.59
N ASN A 138 -12.08 8.76 0.37
CA ASN A 138 -12.82 7.58 0.75
C ASN A 138 -14.31 7.89 0.54
N ILE A 139 -14.96 7.13 -0.34
CA ILE A 139 -16.35 7.39 -0.74
C ILE A 139 -17.25 6.36 -0.07
N PHE A 140 -18.21 6.81 0.74
CA PHE A 140 -19.17 5.94 1.39
C PHE A 140 -20.56 6.11 0.81
N LYS A 141 -21.29 5.00 0.67
CA LYS A 141 -22.74 5.01 0.53
C LYS A 141 -23.36 4.41 1.77
N LEU A 142 -24.47 5.00 2.23
CA LEU A 142 -25.18 4.57 3.42
C LEU A 142 -26.68 4.47 3.15
N ILE A 143 -27.34 3.59 3.91
CA ILE A 143 -28.79 3.47 3.96
C ILE A 143 -29.28 3.58 5.41
N LYS A 144 -30.42 4.22 5.63
CA LYS A 144 -31.08 4.30 6.94
C LYS A 144 -31.98 3.08 7.13
N MET A 145 -31.66 2.27 8.14
CA MET A 145 -32.39 1.06 8.54
C MET A 145 -32.73 1.14 10.03
N GLU A 146 -34.00 0.92 10.39
CA GLU A 146 -34.44 0.86 11.81
C GLU A 146 -33.92 2.03 12.67
N ASN A 147 -33.92 3.24 12.10
CA ASN A 147 -33.42 4.49 12.69
C ASN A 147 -31.90 4.63 12.87
N SER A 148 -31.08 3.77 12.24
CA SER A 148 -29.62 3.93 12.18
C SER A 148 -29.13 3.94 10.74
N TRP A 149 -28.12 4.76 10.45
CA TRP A 149 -27.38 4.65 9.19
C TRP A 149 -26.49 3.41 9.19
N LYS A 150 -26.37 2.77 8.03
CA LYS A 150 -25.54 1.59 7.77
C LYS A 150 -24.76 1.81 6.48
N ILE A 151 -23.48 1.50 6.51
CA ILE A 151 -22.61 1.56 5.33
C ILE A 151 -23.02 0.43 4.39
N THR A 152 -23.28 0.75 3.13
CA THR A 152 -23.61 -0.21 2.07
C THR A 152 -22.47 -0.39 1.06
N GLU A 153 -21.62 0.63 0.92
CA GLU A 153 -20.45 0.61 0.04
C GLU A 153 -19.38 1.56 0.60
N HIS A 154 -18.11 1.20 0.43
CA HIS A 154 -16.97 2.02 0.81
C HIS A 154 -15.82 1.87 -0.20
N ASP A 155 -15.49 2.95 -0.92
CA ASP A 155 -14.52 2.95 -2.01
C ASP A 155 -13.29 3.77 -1.64
N TYR A 156 -12.12 3.16 -1.81
CA TYR A 156 -10.81 3.71 -1.48
C TYR A 156 -9.71 2.97 -2.28
N GLU A 157 -8.53 3.58 -2.44
CA GLU A 157 -7.46 3.08 -3.32
C GLU A 157 -6.96 1.68 -2.94
N ASP A 158 -6.83 1.39 -1.63
CA ASP A 158 -6.23 0.16 -1.11
C ASP A 158 -7.23 -1.01 -0.93
N LEU A 159 -8.45 -0.88 -1.47
CA LEU A 159 -9.53 -1.88 -1.30
C LEU A 159 -9.12 -3.27 -1.78
N SER A 160 -8.41 -3.34 -2.91
CA SER A 160 -7.93 -4.60 -3.50
C SER A 160 -6.88 -5.31 -2.64
N PHE A 161 -6.18 -4.60 -1.76
CA PHE A 161 -5.20 -5.18 -0.83
C PHE A 161 -5.85 -5.66 0.46
N TYR A 162 -6.82 -4.94 1.02
CA TYR A 162 -7.41 -5.29 2.31
C TYR A 162 -8.64 -6.22 2.19
N GLU A 163 -9.62 -5.83 1.38
CA GLU A 163 -10.89 -6.57 1.23
C GLU A 163 -10.93 -7.45 -0.01
N ILE A 164 -9.97 -7.29 -0.93
CA ILE A 164 -9.75 -8.06 -2.17
C ILE A 164 -10.86 -7.87 -3.21
N SER A 165 -12.13 -7.93 -2.81
CA SER A 165 -13.28 -7.86 -3.70
C SER A 165 -14.49 -7.23 -3.00
N LYS A 166 -15.34 -6.55 -3.78
CA LYS A 166 -16.68 -6.15 -3.34
C LYS A 166 -17.75 -7.22 -3.61
N GLU A 167 -17.46 -8.17 -4.49
CA GLU A 167 -18.45 -9.06 -5.11
C GLU A 167 -18.22 -10.54 -4.80
N LYS A 168 -16.98 -10.92 -4.48
CA LYS A 168 -16.63 -12.30 -4.11
C LYS A 168 -16.33 -12.36 -2.63
N LEU A 169 -17.01 -13.27 -1.93
CA LEU A 169 -16.75 -13.51 -0.52
C LEU A 169 -15.32 -14.03 -0.33
N ILE A 170 -14.57 -13.42 0.59
CA ILE A 170 -13.23 -13.89 0.97
C ILE A 170 -13.33 -15.00 2.00
N ARG A 171 -12.24 -15.77 2.14
CA ARG A 171 -12.17 -16.88 3.09
C ARG A 171 -11.86 -16.38 4.50
N GLU A 172 -12.65 -16.83 5.48
CA GLU A 172 -12.28 -16.76 6.90
C GLU A 172 -11.41 -17.97 7.26
N PHE A 173 -10.21 -17.72 7.79
CA PHE A 173 -9.28 -18.79 8.14
C PHE A 173 -9.58 -19.32 9.54
N GLN A 174 -9.50 -20.64 9.71
CA GLN A 174 -9.57 -21.24 11.03
C GLN A 174 -8.25 -20.97 11.78
N PRO A 175 -8.28 -20.78 13.12
CA PRO A 175 -7.08 -20.40 13.88
C PRO A 175 -5.88 -21.34 13.68
N LYS A 176 -6.12 -22.65 13.61
CA LYS A 176 -5.07 -23.66 13.38
C LYS A 176 -4.45 -23.53 11.99
N GLU A 177 -5.27 -23.37 10.96
CA GLU A 177 -4.80 -23.20 9.58
C GLU A 177 -3.99 -21.91 9.43
N LEU A 178 -4.48 -20.81 9.98
CA LEU A 178 -3.78 -19.53 9.97
C LEU A 178 -2.41 -19.62 10.67
N ALA A 179 -2.37 -20.33 11.80
CA ALA A 179 -1.13 -20.59 12.53
C ALA A 179 -0.12 -21.36 11.67
N GLU A 180 -0.54 -22.47 11.04
CA GLU A 180 0.33 -23.28 10.17
C GLU A 180 0.87 -22.48 8.98
N MET A 181 0.03 -21.64 8.36
CA MET A 181 0.46 -20.74 7.28
C MET A 181 1.52 -19.73 7.75
N ILE A 182 1.34 -19.14 8.93
CA ILE A 182 2.30 -18.19 9.51
C ILE A 182 3.60 -18.91 9.88
N GLU A 183 3.54 -20.10 10.48
CA GLU A 183 4.74 -20.87 10.82
C GLU A 183 5.56 -21.21 9.57
N GLN A 184 4.90 -21.59 8.47
CA GLN A 184 5.56 -21.82 7.18
C GLN A 184 6.20 -20.55 6.63
N GLU A 185 5.49 -19.41 6.70
CA GLU A 185 5.99 -18.12 6.20
C GLU A 185 7.27 -17.65 6.91
N PHE A 186 7.41 -17.93 8.22
CA PHE A 186 8.58 -17.57 9.01
C PHE A 186 9.64 -18.68 9.09
N SER A 187 9.41 -19.83 8.45
CA SER A 187 10.37 -20.92 8.39
C SER A 187 11.37 -20.70 7.26
N PRO A 188 12.69 -20.66 7.52
CA PRO A 188 13.69 -20.50 6.47
C PRO A 188 13.75 -21.71 5.54
N ASP A 189 13.91 -21.46 4.24
CA ASP A 189 14.16 -22.48 3.23
C ASP A 189 15.58 -22.33 2.67
N SER A 190 16.56 -22.87 3.40
CA SER A 190 17.98 -22.69 3.09
C SER A 190 18.38 -23.18 1.69
N LYS A 191 17.56 -24.02 1.04
CA LYS A 191 17.78 -24.49 -0.34
C LYS A 191 17.56 -23.40 -1.39
N LYS A 192 16.94 -22.28 -1.01
CA LYS A 192 16.67 -21.13 -1.90
C LYS A 192 17.76 -20.05 -1.88
N VAL A 193 18.78 -20.17 -1.05
CA VAL A 193 19.85 -19.16 -0.94
C VAL A 193 20.88 -19.38 -2.04
N TYR A 194 21.10 -18.35 -2.88
CA TYR A 194 22.14 -18.37 -3.90
C TYR A 194 22.55 -16.96 -4.32
N LYS A 195 23.73 -16.85 -4.92
CA LYS A 195 24.21 -15.64 -5.58
C LYS A 195 23.96 -15.76 -7.08
N ASN A 196 23.57 -14.67 -7.73
CA ASN A 196 23.46 -14.65 -9.19
C ASN A 196 24.84 -14.52 -9.90
N PHE A 197 25.94 -14.69 -9.17
CA PHE A 197 27.32 -14.51 -9.64
C PHE A 197 28.27 -15.43 -8.89
N SER A 198 29.47 -15.63 -9.44
CA SER A 198 30.53 -16.44 -8.83
C SER A 198 31.57 -15.57 -8.12
N ASP A 199 31.81 -15.83 -6.84
CA ASP A 199 32.95 -15.23 -6.12
C ASP A 199 34.30 -15.79 -6.60
N VAL A 200 34.30 -16.97 -7.22
CA VAL A 200 35.51 -17.61 -7.74
C VAL A 200 35.98 -16.89 -9.01
N GLU A 201 35.05 -16.53 -9.91
CA GLU A 201 35.36 -15.74 -11.11
C GLU A 201 35.98 -14.38 -10.77
N LEU A 202 35.63 -13.79 -9.61
CA LEU A 202 36.22 -12.55 -9.11
C LEU A 202 37.67 -12.71 -8.59
N LYS A 203 38.02 -13.90 -8.08
CA LYS A 203 39.31 -14.17 -7.40
C LYS A 203 40.33 -14.85 -8.30
N SER A 204 39.87 -15.68 -9.24
CA SER A 204 40.72 -16.12 -10.33
C SER A 204 40.99 -14.90 -11.18
N ASN A 205 42.21 -14.38 -11.15
CA ASN A 205 42.71 -13.51 -12.21
C ASN A 205 42.59 -14.29 -13.53
N VAL A 206 41.41 -14.32 -14.15
CA VAL A 206 41.22 -14.69 -15.56
C VAL A 206 41.74 -13.50 -16.38
N GLY A 207 43.00 -13.18 -16.13
CA GLY A 207 43.81 -12.29 -16.91
C GLY A 207 44.00 -12.99 -18.25
N ILE A 208 43.37 -12.42 -19.28
CA ILE A 208 43.81 -12.29 -20.68
C ILE A 208 42.59 -11.92 -21.56
N LEU A 209 41.33 -12.10 -21.11
CA LEU A 209 40.13 -11.87 -21.96
C LEU A 209 38.94 -11.11 -21.35
N SER A 210 38.92 -10.72 -20.07
CA SER A 210 37.79 -9.96 -19.49
C SER A 210 37.86 -8.47 -19.83
N LEU A 211 36.72 -7.85 -20.13
CA LEU A 211 36.64 -6.40 -20.38
C LEU A 211 36.99 -5.62 -19.09
N PRO A 212 37.61 -4.42 -19.19
CA PRO A 212 37.80 -3.55 -18.04
C PRO A 212 36.44 -3.24 -17.40
N ALA A 213 36.36 -3.30 -16.08
CA ALA A 213 35.09 -3.22 -15.38
C ALA A 213 35.25 -2.71 -13.95
N VAL A 214 34.26 -1.97 -13.49
CA VAL A 214 34.17 -1.42 -12.13
C VAL A 214 32.97 -2.00 -11.42
N ASN A 215 33.15 -2.38 -10.14
CA ASN A 215 32.05 -2.81 -9.28
C ASN A 215 31.65 -1.68 -8.34
N HIS A 216 30.40 -1.24 -8.45
CA HIS A 216 29.80 -0.22 -7.59
C HIS A 216 28.96 -0.89 -6.50
N TYR A 217 29.51 -0.97 -5.29
CA TYR A 217 28.85 -1.67 -4.18
C TYR A 217 27.57 -0.96 -3.75
N TYR A 218 26.54 -1.76 -3.49
CA TYR A 218 25.22 -1.27 -3.15
C TYR A 218 25.22 -0.55 -1.79
N SER A 219 24.71 0.68 -1.78
CA SER A 219 24.55 1.47 -0.57
C SER A 219 23.11 1.38 -0.07
N THR A 220 22.91 0.60 1.00
CA THR A 220 21.62 0.43 1.66
C THR A 220 21.07 1.75 2.22
N SER A 221 21.94 2.62 2.74
CA SER A 221 21.54 3.93 3.26
C SER A 221 20.99 4.84 2.16
N ARG A 222 21.63 4.89 0.99
CA ARG A 222 21.17 5.66 -0.17
C ARG A 222 19.84 5.13 -0.70
N ALA A 223 19.70 3.81 -0.80
CA ALA A 223 18.45 3.19 -1.21
C ALA A 223 17.28 3.56 -0.28
N VAL A 224 17.49 3.46 1.03
CA VAL A 224 16.49 3.84 2.03
C VAL A 224 16.18 5.34 1.99
N GLU A 225 17.18 6.19 1.77
CA GLU A 225 16.99 7.63 1.59
C GLU A 225 16.07 7.93 0.40
N TYR A 226 16.34 7.33 -0.76
CA TYR A 226 15.53 7.50 -1.95
C TYR A 226 14.10 6.98 -1.74
N ALA A 227 13.96 5.79 -1.16
CA ALA A 227 12.65 5.22 -0.85
C ALA A 227 11.85 6.15 0.07
N LYS A 228 12.46 6.69 1.13
CA LYS A 228 11.80 7.63 2.04
C LYS A 228 11.39 8.93 1.37
N LYS A 229 12.22 9.44 0.46
CA LYS A 229 11.95 10.67 -0.29
C LYS A 229 10.73 10.53 -1.21
N TYR A 230 10.56 9.37 -1.82
CA TYR A 230 9.59 9.18 -2.90
C TYR A 230 8.42 8.24 -2.59
N VAL A 231 8.36 7.58 -1.43
CA VAL A 231 7.28 6.63 -1.10
C VAL A 231 5.86 7.18 -1.25
N TYR A 232 5.64 8.48 -0.99
CA TYR A 232 4.32 9.13 -1.14
C TYR A 232 4.18 9.93 -2.43
N ASN A 233 5.29 10.27 -3.07
CA ASN A 233 5.31 11.13 -4.25
C ASN A 233 6.27 10.56 -5.28
N ARG A 234 5.81 10.37 -6.50
CA ARG A 234 6.68 9.84 -7.56
C ARG A 234 7.81 10.81 -7.91
N ASN A 235 8.96 10.26 -8.30
CA ASN A 235 10.01 11.06 -8.91
C ASN A 235 9.59 11.44 -10.34
N THR A 236 9.17 12.69 -10.53
CA THR A 236 8.67 13.21 -11.82
C THR A 236 9.70 13.26 -12.94
N LYS A 237 10.97 12.95 -12.65
CA LYS A 237 12.02 12.78 -13.67
C LYS A 237 11.92 11.45 -14.41
N PHE A 238 11.21 10.47 -13.84
CA PHE A 238 10.89 9.21 -14.49
C PHE A 238 9.47 9.23 -15.05
N TYR A 239 9.21 8.39 -16.04
CA TYR A 239 7.87 8.14 -16.56
C TYR A 239 6.92 7.63 -15.47
N ASP A 240 5.64 7.97 -15.60
CA ASP A 240 4.57 7.52 -14.72
C ASP A 240 4.04 6.14 -15.15
N ALA A 241 4.48 5.09 -14.48
CA ALA A 241 4.08 3.72 -14.78
C ALA A 241 2.69 3.33 -14.24
N THR A 242 1.97 4.21 -13.56
CA THR A 242 0.69 3.83 -12.94
C THR A 242 -0.39 3.39 -13.91
N ALA A 243 -0.42 3.94 -15.12
CA ALA A 243 -1.35 3.52 -16.17
C ALA A 243 -1.02 2.12 -16.74
N GLY A 244 0.19 1.60 -16.52
CA GLY A 244 0.71 0.37 -17.12
C GLY A 244 0.52 -0.91 -16.30
N GLY A 245 -0.31 -0.89 -15.25
CA GLY A 245 -0.55 -2.04 -14.37
C GLY A 245 0.10 -1.95 -12.98
N GLY A 246 0.75 -0.83 -12.66
CA GLY A 246 1.29 -0.53 -11.32
C GLY A 246 2.70 0.06 -11.36
N ASP A 247 3.03 0.88 -10.37
CA ASP A 247 4.31 1.59 -10.25
C ASP A 247 5.28 0.91 -9.25
N CYS A 248 4.86 -0.22 -8.67
CA CYS A 248 5.60 -0.93 -7.61
C CYS A 248 7.03 -1.32 -8.03
N THR A 249 7.19 -1.90 -9.22
CA THR A 249 8.49 -2.35 -9.72
C THR A 249 9.31 -1.20 -10.30
N ASN A 250 8.67 -0.21 -10.93
CA ASN A 250 9.36 1.01 -11.37
C ASN A 250 9.99 1.74 -10.17
N PHE A 251 9.22 1.93 -9.08
CA PHE A 251 9.72 2.51 -7.84
C PHE A 251 10.87 1.69 -7.24
N ALA A 252 10.71 0.37 -7.14
CA ALA A 252 11.76 -0.50 -6.64
C ALA A 252 13.05 -0.42 -7.48
N SER A 253 12.93 -0.41 -8.81
CA SER A 253 14.07 -0.25 -9.72
C SER A 253 14.77 1.09 -9.53
N GLN A 254 14.03 2.19 -9.36
CA GLN A 254 14.61 3.51 -9.06
C GLN A 254 15.38 3.52 -7.73
N VAL A 255 14.84 2.87 -6.71
CA VAL A 255 15.53 2.74 -5.41
C VAL A 255 16.85 1.98 -5.56
N LEU A 256 16.84 0.87 -6.30
CA LEU A 256 18.06 0.10 -6.57
C LEU A 256 19.08 0.90 -7.36
N TRP A 257 18.64 1.56 -8.44
CA TRP A 257 19.46 2.43 -9.28
C TRP A 257 20.21 3.50 -8.48
N TYR A 258 19.50 4.23 -7.61
CA TYR A 258 20.10 5.23 -6.74
C TYR A 258 21.04 4.61 -5.69
N GLY A 259 20.66 3.45 -5.15
CA GLY A 259 21.48 2.67 -4.21
C GLY A 259 22.77 2.13 -4.82
N PHE A 260 22.81 1.87 -6.12
CA PHE A 260 24.04 1.49 -6.85
C PHE A 260 24.97 2.66 -7.17
N GLY A 261 24.58 3.90 -6.86
CA GLY A 261 25.48 5.05 -6.91
C GLY A 261 25.13 6.12 -7.96
N ALA A 262 24.03 5.98 -8.71
CA ALA A 262 23.56 7.04 -9.58
C ALA A 262 23.05 8.25 -8.79
N ASN A 263 23.06 9.43 -9.40
CA ASN A 263 22.50 10.63 -8.80
C ASN A 263 21.08 10.88 -9.29
N ASP A 264 20.23 11.43 -8.42
CA ASP A 264 18.85 11.81 -8.72
C ASP A 264 18.80 13.11 -9.56
N THR A 265 19.43 13.08 -10.75
CA THR A 265 19.52 14.18 -11.70
C THR A 265 18.95 13.75 -13.06
N THR A 266 18.40 14.71 -13.80
CA THR A 266 17.94 14.46 -15.17
C THR A 266 19.07 13.95 -16.07
N ASN A 267 20.30 14.41 -15.84
CA ASN A 267 21.45 13.99 -16.64
C ASN A 267 21.78 12.51 -16.46
N ASP A 268 21.84 12.02 -15.22
CA ASP A 268 22.13 10.61 -14.94
C ASP A 268 21.04 9.69 -15.49
N ILE A 269 19.78 10.11 -15.39
CA ILE A 269 18.63 9.38 -15.92
C ILE A 269 18.69 9.31 -17.46
N LEU A 270 18.92 10.44 -18.14
CA LEU A 270 19.00 10.47 -19.62
C LEU A 270 20.16 9.64 -20.15
N ASN A 271 21.30 9.69 -19.45
CA ASN A 271 22.50 8.94 -19.79
C ASN A 271 22.48 7.49 -19.27
N LYS A 272 21.41 7.05 -18.58
CA LYS A 272 21.25 5.69 -18.06
C LYS A 272 22.41 5.25 -17.16
N VAL A 273 22.94 6.17 -16.36
CA VAL A 273 24.01 5.90 -15.38
C VAL A 273 23.52 4.84 -14.39
N MET A 274 24.32 3.82 -14.09
CA MET A 274 23.92 2.64 -13.26
C MET A 274 22.65 1.92 -13.74
N MET A 275 22.42 1.92 -15.05
CA MET A 275 21.37 1.13 -15.70
C MET A 275 22.01 0.26 -16.79
N VAL A 276 21.28 -0.73 -17.28
CA VAL A 276 21.72 -1.55 -18.41
C VAL A 276 20.90 -1.19 -19.65
N PRO A 277 21.43 -0.37 -20.57
CA PRO A 277 20.72 -0.03 -21.80
C PRO A 277 20.53 -1.27 -22.67
N GLY A 278 19.52 -1.25 -23.53
CA GLY A 278 19.26 -2.34 -24.46
C GLY A 278 17.90 -2.19 -25.12
N SER A 279 17.41 -3.27 -25.74
CA SER A 279 16.01 -3.32 -26.15
C SER A 279 15.08 -3.37 -24.93
N TYR A 280 13.79 -3.09 -25.15
CA TYR A 280 12.75 -3.18 -24.11
C TYR A 280 12.79 -4.52 -23.34
N GLU A 281 13.02 -5.65 -24.02
CA GLU A 281 13.04 -6.98 -23.41
C GLU A 281 14.35 -7.33 -22.66
N LYS A 282 15.47 -6.72 -23.04
CA LYS A 282 16.80 -7.14 -22.56
C LYS A 282 17.45 -6.15 -21.58
N GLY A 283 17.10 -4.87 -21.70
CA GLY A 283 17.65 -3.83 -20.83
C GLY A 283 17.04 -3.85 -19.44
N TRP A 284 17.69 -3.15 -18.52
CA TRP A 284 17.15 -2.71 -17.23
C TRP A 284 17.44 -1.21 -17.11
N TYR A 285 16.53 -0.40 -17.64
CA TYR A 285 16.66 1.06 -17.67
C TYR A 285 15.29 1.73 -17.65
N ALA A 286 15.25 2.99 -17.24
CA ALA A 286 14.11 3.87 -17.45
C ALA A 286 14.52 5.32 -17.65
N GLY A 287 13.60 6.12 -18.17
CA GLY A 287 13.74 7.56 -18.26
C GLY A 287 12.38 8.25 -18.39
N PRO A 288 12.36 9.53 -18.78
CA PRO A 288 11.12 10.30 -18.92
C PRO A 288 10.13 9.72 -19.94
N GLY A 289 10.62 8.95 -20.92
CA GLY A 289 9.82 8.35 -21.99
C GLY A 289 9.40 6.89 -21.76
N GLY A 290 9.68 6.32 -20.59
CA GLY A 290 9.33 4.93 -20.24
C GLY A 290 10.52 4.10 -19.77
N GLY A 291 10.22 2.88 -19.32
CA GLY A 291 11.18 1.87 -18.88
C GLY A 291 11.23 0.62 -19.76
N SER A 292 12.25 -0.19 -19.54
CA SER A 292 12.33 -1.54 -20.10
C SER A 292 11.44 -2.50 -19.34
N ARG A 293 11.12 -3.66 -19.94
CA ARG A 293 10.31 -4.70 -19.31
C ARG A 293 10.89 -5.14 -17.97
N ASN A 294 12.20 -5.34 -17.88
CA ASN A 294 12.85 -5.76 -16.64
C ASN A 294 12.88 -4.65 -15.58
N TRP A 295 12.61 -3.39 -15.94
CA TRP A 295 12.53 -2.28 -15.00
C TRP A 295 11.13 -2.14 -14.38
N GLU A 296 10.08 -2.39 -15.16
CA GLU A 296 8.69 -2.08 -14.78
C GLU A 296 7.84 -3.30 -14.44
N ASN A 297 8.18 -4.50 -14.93
CA ASN A 297 7.36 -5.70 -14.73
C ASN A 297 7.89 -6.58 -13.59
N VAL A 298 7.02 -6.98 -12.66
CA VAL A 298 7.34 -7.73 -11.44
C VAL A 298 8.13 -9.01 -11.73
N GLU A 299 7.60 -9.88 -12.59
CA GLU A 299 8.23 -11.18 -12.92
C GLU A 299 9.53 -11.01 -13.73
N ALA A 300 9.51 -10.10 -14.72
CA ALA A 300 10.68 -9.84 -15.55
C ALA A 300 11.83 -9.23 -14.73
N PHE A 301 11.51 -8.30 -13.83
CA PHE A 301 12.47 -7.71 -12.89
C PHE A 301 13.12 -8.77 -12.02
N TRP A 302 12.34 -9.66 -11.41
CA TRP A 302 12.91 -10.74 -10.59
C TRP A 302 13.82 -11.65 -11.40
N SER A 303 13.35 -12.10 -12.56
CA SER A 303 14.10 -12.98 -13.46
C SER A 303 15.41 -12.32 -13.90
N TYR A 304 15.35 -11.03 -14.26
CA TYR A 304 16.51 -10.25 -14.62
C TYR A 304 17.48 -10.09 -13.44
N MET A 305 17.00 -9.72 -12.25
CA MET A 305 17.86 -9.50 -11.07
C MET A 305 18.53 -10.79 -10.61
N THR A 306 17.83 -11.91 -10.62
CA THR A 306 18.28 -13.16 -9.99
C THR A 306 18.93 -14.17 -10.93
N SER A 307 18.77 -14.01 -12.26
CA SER A 307 19.46 -14.84 -13.25
C SER A 307 20.99 -14.69 -13.18
N TYR A 308 21.69 -15.83 -13.36
CA TYR A 308 23.15 -15.88 -13.35
C TYR A 308 23.77 -14.88 -14.32
N LYS A 309 24.82 -14.18 -13.88
CA LYS A 309 25.60 -13.23 -14.67
C LYS A 309 27.07 -13.54 -14.51
N SER A 310 27.70 -13.91 -15.63
CA SER A 310 29.15 -14.08 -15.72
C SER A 310 29.88 -12.77 -15.42
N ILE A 311 31.18 -12.86 -15.19
CA ILE A 311 32.05 -11.71 -14.97
C ILE A 311 32.04 -10.67 -16.12
N ASP A 312 31.64 -11.01 -17.35
CA ASP A 312 31.58 -10.05 -18.47
C ASP A 312 30.16 -9.55 -18.77
N THR A 313 29.21 -9.81 -17.86
CA THR A 313 27.83 -9.31 -18.00
C THR A 313 27.64 -8.05 -17.15
N PRO A 314 27.27 -6.88 -17.74
CA PRO A 314 27.03 -5.68 -16.94
C PRO A 314 25.74 -5.81 -16.11
N GLY A 315 25.60 -4.96 -15.11
CA GLY A 315 24.37 -4.84 -14.33
C GLY A 315 24.43 -5.42 -12.91
N PRO A 316 23.28 -5.50 -12.24
CA PRO A 316 23.18 -5.77 -10.82
C PRO A 316 23.54 -7.22 -10.46
N ARG A 317 24.29 -7.34 -9.37
CA ARG A 317 24.55 -8.59 -8.65
C ARG A 317 23.76 -8.63 -7.36
N VAL A 318 23.15 -9.77 -7.08
CA VAL A 318 22.24 -9.94 -5.95
C VAL A 318 22.48 -11.27 -5.25
N VAL A 319 22.02 -11.34 -4.00
CA VAL A 319 21.96 -12.55 -3.20
C VAL A 319 20.49 -12.84 -2.91
N VAL A 320 19.97 -13.94 -3.43
CA VAL A 320 18.65 -14.44 -3.07
C VAL A 320 18.73 -15.01 -1.66
N VAL A 321 17.78 -14.63 -0.81
CA VAL A 321 17.72 -15.05 0.59
C VAL A 321 16.41 -15.78 0.87
N ASP A 322 16.42 -16.60 1.92
CA ASP A 322 15.38 -17.59 2.19
C ASP A 322 14.25 -17.09 3.08
N SER A 323 14.41 -15.96 3.75
CA SER A 323 13.50 -15.46 4.75
C SER A 323 13.62 -13.95 4.93
N ILE A 324 12.57 -13.35 5.50
CA ILE A 324 12.54 -11.94 5.85
C ILE A 324 13.65 -11.54 6.83
N ASN A 325 14.09 -12.46 7.71
CA ASN A 325 15.16 -12.20 8.68
C ASN A 325 16.53 -11.99 8.00
N SER A 326 16.73 -12.64 6.84
CA SER A 326 17.94 -12.53 6.03
C SER A 326 17.91 -11.32 5.08
N LEU A 327 16.78 -10.62 4.94
CA LEU A 327 16.65 -9.43 4.12
C LEU A 327 17.27 -8.21 4.84
N ASP A 328 18.02 -7.41 4.12
CA ASP A 328 18.66 -6.18 4.63
C ASP A 328 17.92 -4.93 4.15
N ASN A 329 18.15 -3.80 4.81
CA ASN A 329 17.64 -2.50 4.35
C ASN A 329 18.04 -2.24 2.89
N GLY A 330 17.11 -1.72 2.09
CA GLY A 330 17.26 -1.60 0.64
C GLY A 330 17.10 -2.92 -0.11
N GLY A 331 16.80 -4.03 0.58
CA GLY A 331 16.47 -5.31 -0.01
C GLY A 331 15.07 -5.35 -0.60
N ILE A 332 14.85 -6.31 -1.49
CA ILE A 332 13.61 -6.48 -2.24
C ILE A 332 12.82 -7.65 -1.68
N MET A 333 11.51 -7.44 -1.56
CA MET A 333 10.53 -8.50 -1.41
C MET A 333 9.54 -8.43 -2.58
N GLN A 334 9.18 -9.58 -3.13
CA GLN A 334 8.02 -9.71 -4.00
C GLN A 334 6.96 -10.60 -3.37
N ILE A 335 5.70 -10.29 -3.68
CA ILE A 335 4.52 -10.96 -3.13
C ILE A 335 3.68 -11.56 -4.25
N ASP A 336 3.26 -12.82 -4.09
CA ASP A 336 2.20 -13.48 -4.82
C ASP A 336 0.97 -13.54 -3.89
N PHE A 337 -0.02 -12.68 -4.14
CA PHE A 337 -1.17 -12.55 -3.25
C PHE A 337 -2.10 -13.76 -3.34
N SER A 338 -2.14 -14.41 -4.50
CA SER A 338 -3.06 -15.51 -4.80
C SER A 338 -2.49 -16.89 -4.50
N ASN A 339 -1.19 -16.98 -4.24
CA ASN A 339 -0.41 -18.22 -4.16
C ASN A 339 -0.57 -19.09 -5.41
N ASP A 340 -0.64 -18.46 -6.60
CA ASP A 340 -0.79 -19.16 -7.88
C ASP A 340 0.55 -19.35 -8.63
N GLY A 341 1.64 -18.87 -8.04
CA GLY A 341 2.99 -18.90 -8.59
C GLY A 341 3.36 -17.66 -9.40
N ARG A 342 2.46 -16.68 -9.57
CA ARG A 342 2.74 -15.40 -10.21
C ARG A 342 2.88 -14.32 -9.15
N PHE A 343 4.01 -13.61 -9.16
CA PHE A 343 4.19 -12.50 -8.24
C PHE A 343 3.58 -11.23 -8.81
N ASP A 344 2.84 -10.53 -7.97
CA ASP A 344 2.00 -9.39 -8.32
C ASP A 344 2.61 -8.05 -7.92
N HIS A 345 3.52 -8.06 -6.94
CA HIS A 345 3.96 -6.83 -6.28
C HIS A 345 5.42 -6.84 -5.86
N THR A 346 6.08 -5.68 -5.94
CA THR A 346 7.48 -5.48 -5.54
C THR A 346 7.57 -4.37 -4.50
N VAL A 347 8.27 -4.63 -3.39
CA VAL A 347 8.41 -3.68 -2.27
C VAL A 347 9.84 -3.65 -1.72
N ILE A 348 10.20 -2.54 -1.06
CA ILE A 348 11.56 -2.28 -0.56
C ILE A 348 11.58 -2.26 0.97
N LEU A 349 12.47 -3.02 1.60
CA LEU A 349 12.67 -2.95 3.05
C LEU A 349 13.39 -1.63 3.43
N VAL A 350 12.74 -0.77 4.21
CA VAL A 350 13.32 0.51 4.66
C VAL A 350 13.74 0.53 6.12
N ASP A 351 13.24 -0.42 6.91
CA ASP A 351 13.61 -0.60 8.31
C ASP A 351 13.50 -2.08 8.72
N LYS A 352 14.66 -2.73 8.82
CA LYS A 352 14.82 -4.12 9.25
C LYS A 352 14.37 -4.39 10.68
N VAL A 353 14.44 -3.41 11.58
CA VAL A 353 14.04 -3.64 12.99
C VAL A 353 12.53 -3.81 13.09
N THR A 354 11.79 -2.96 12.37
CA THR A 354 10.33 -2.96 12.38
C THR A 354 9.73 -3.79 11.25
N LEU A 355 10.56 -4.29 10.33
CA LEU A 355 10.15 -4.88 9.05
C LEU A 355 9.17 -3.97 8.28
N LYS A 356 9.49 -2.67 8.22
CA LYS A 356 8.71 -1.68 7.48
C LYS A 356 9.19 -1.61 6.04
N PHE A 357 8.24 -1.68 5.12
CA PHE A 357 8.44 -1.64 3.68
C PHE A 357 7.89 -0.35 3.09
N ALA A 358 8.59 0.20 2.10
CA ALA A 358 8.07 1.22 1.20
C ALA A 358 7.57 0.55 -0.08
N GLN A 359 6.43 1.03 -0.58
CA GLN A 359 5.82 0.53 -1.80
C GLN A 359 5.11 1.65 -2.57
N HIS A 360 4.92 1.42 -3.87
CA HIS A 360 3.97 2.16 -4.70
C HIS A 360 2.85 1.22 -5.15
N THR A 361 1.72 1.78 -5.59
CA THR A 361 0.49 1.03 -5.92
C THR A 361 -0.06 0.22 -4.73
N PRO A 362 -0.54 0.90 -3.67
CA PRO A 362 -0.52 2.35 -3.44
C PRO A 362 0.80 2.87 -2.81
N ASN A 363 0.97 4.20 -2.82
CA ASN A 363 2.17 4.93 -2.40
C ASN A 363 2.23 5.13 -0.88
N ILE A 364 2.66 4.10 -0.15
CA ILE A 364 2.60 4.05 1.33
C ILE A 364 3.74 3.22 1.94
N TYR A 365 3.89 3.34 3.26
CA TYR A 365 4.58 2.33 4.05
C TYR A 365 3.61 1.24 4.53
N ARG A 366 4.11 0.01 4.65
CA ARG A 366 3.38 -1.14 5.23
C ARG A 366 4.32 -2.04 6.03
N TYR A 367 3.83 -2.70 7.07
CA TYR A 367 4.61 -3.70 7.80
C TYR A 367 4.57 -5.07 7.13
N TYR A 368 5.65 -5.85 7.24
CA TYR A 368 5.76 -7.20 6.68
C TYR A 368 4.54 -8.08 6.93
N GLN A 369 4.10 -8.14 8.19
CA GLN A 369 3.01 -9.01 8.62
C GLN A 369 1.64 -8.70 7.98
N GLU A 370 1.49 -7.53 7.37
CA GLU A 370 0.26 -7.11 6.69
C GLU A 370 0.21 -7.59 5.24
N TYR A 371 1.34 -8.03 4.68
CA TYR A 371 1.36 -8.71 3.39
C TYR A 371 1.00 -10.19 3.58
N THR A 372 -0.07 -10.62 2.94
CA THR A 372 -0.45 -12.04 2.82
C THR A 372 0.12 -12.65 1.54
N GLY A 373 0.11 -13.98 1.44
CA GLY A 373 0.59 -14.68 0.26
C GLY A 373 2.07 -15.04 0.31
N ALA A 374 2.51 -15.75 -0.72
CA ALA A 374 3.86 -16.27 -0.87
C ALA A 374 4.82 -15.12 -1.17
N LYS A 375 6.05 -15.24 -0.67
CA LYS A 375 7.05 -14.18 -0.71
C LYS A 375 8.40 -14.70 -1.18
N ARG A 376 9.15 -13.84 -1.86
CA ARG A 376 10.53 -14.10 -2.27
C ARG A 376 11.39 -12.86 -2.06
N PHE A 377 12.67 -13.07 -1.75
CA PHE A 377 13.56 -12.04 -1.21
C PHE A 377 14.92 -12.03 -1.90
N PHE A 378 15.47 -10.84 -2.15
CA PHE A 378 16.90 -10.72 -2.45
C PHE A 378 17.51 -9.43 -1.89
N ASN A 379 18.81 -9.51 -1.58
CA ASN A 379 19.63 -8.37 -1.23
C ASN A 379 20.50 -7.97 -2.44
N PRO A 380 20.44 -6.70 -2.89
CA PRO A 380 21.38 -6.17 -3.87
C PRO A 380 22.80 -6.11 -3.31
N TYR A 381 23.80 -6.37 -4.14
CA TYR A 381 25.18 -6.52 -3.70
C TYR A 381 26.12 -5.49 -4.35
N TYR A 382 26.27 -5.51 -5.68
CA TYR A 382 26.96 -4.45 -6.43
C TYR A 382 26.41 -4.34 -7.85
N PHE A 383 26.62 -3.22 -8.51
CA PHE A 383 26.41 -3.05 -9.94
C PHE A 383 27.74 -3.21 -10.67
N ARG A 384 27.77 -4.02 -11.72
CA ARG A 384 28.96 -4.18 -12.56
C ARG A 384 28.87 -3.32 -13.80
N GLU A 385 29.76 -2.35 -13.92
CA GLU A 385 29.92 -1.50 -15.08
C GLU A 385 31.09 -2.03 -15.92
N ILE A 386 30.94 -2.05 -17.23
CA ILE A 386 31.98 -2.41 -18.18
C ILE A 386 32.42 -1.12 -18.87
N GLU A 387 33.73 -0.86 -18.89
CA GLU A 387 34.32 0.37 -19.47
C GLU A 387 34.47 0.31 -21.00
#